data_AF-A0A941QEK2-F1
#
_entry.id   AF-A0A941QEK2-F1
#
_cell.length_a   1.000
_cell.length_b   1.000
_cell.length_c   1.000
_cell.angle_alpha   90.00
_cell.angle_beta   90.00
_cell.angle_gamma   90.00
#
_symmetry.space_group_name_H-M   'P 1'
#
loop_
_entity.id
_entity.type
_entity.pdbx_description
1 polymer ?
#
loop_
_entity_poly.entity_id
_entity_poly.type
_entity_poly.pdbx_seq_one_letter_code
_entity_poly.pdbx_strand_id
1 'polypeptide(L)'
;MSSRFHLQPLLDLAQTRTDEAARKLGELIAGERSVEQKLKQLEDYRQEYHERFMQAVRDGIGPEAWRNFTAFIGRLDDAIAVQRGIVEQSRAQTAQGQQSWLAQRNRLKAFDTLSQRHQAGVSRSEAKQEQKLTDEHAARRSRQDDDA
;
A
#
# COMPACT_ATOMS: atom_id res chain seq x y z
N MET A 1 3.17 -39.99 -0.77
CA MET A 1 3.63 -38.88 0.08
C MET A 1 3.53 -37.61 -0.73
N SER A 2 2.63 -36.69 -0.38
CA SER A 2 2.41 -35.46 -1.14
C SER A 2 3.72 -34.68 -1.27
N SER A 3 4.08 -34.35 -2.51
CA SER A 3 5.29 -33.59 -2.81
C SER A 3 5.18 -32.21 -2.17
N ARG A 4 6.09 -31.87 -1.24
CA ARG A 4 6.10 -30.59 -0.52
C ARG A 4 6.51 -29.47 -1.47
N PHE A 5 5.82 -28.32 -1.42
CA PHE A 5 6.26 -27.14 -2.16
C PHE A 5 7.54 -26.56 -1.52
N HIS A 6 8.69 -26.76 -2.16
CA HIS A 6 9.99 -26.36 -1.60
C HIS A 6 10.18 -24.85 -1.45
N LEU A 7 9.39 -24.03 -2.18
CA LEU A 7 9.44 -22.57 -2.07
C LEU A 7 8.42 -22.01 -1.07
N GLN A 8 7.75 -22.85 -0.26
CA GLN A 8 6.81 -22.38 0.77
C GLN A 8 7.42 -21.32 1.70
N PRO A 9 8.66 -21.46 2.22
CA PRO A 9 9.26 -20.41 3.06
C PRO A 9 9.44 -19.06 2.36
N LEU A 10 9.65 -19.08 1.03
CA LEU A 10 9.78 -17.85 0.24
C LEU A 10 8.42 -17.20 -0.02
N LEU A 11 7.37 -18.01 -0.17
CA LEU A 11 5.98 -17.53 -0.26
C LEU A 11 5.58 -16.84 1.04
N ASP A 12 5.80 -17.50 2.18
CA ASP A 12 5.49 -16.97 3.51
C ASP A 12 6.27 -15.65 3.76
N LEU A 13 7.56 -15.63 3.45
CA LEU A 13 8.38 -14.43 3.56
C LEU A 13 7.89 -13.29 2.65
N ALA A 14 7.47 -13.60 1.42
CA ALA A 14 6.93 -12.60 0.50
C ALA A 14 5.59 -12.02 1.01
N GLN A 15 4.78 -12.84 1.69
CA GLN A 15 3.55 -12.40 2.32
C GLN A 15 3.84 -11.44 3.46
N THR A 16 4.70 -11.82 4.42
CA THR A 16 5.12 -10.94 5.53
C THR A 16 5.68 -9.61 5.03
N ARG A 17 6.55 -9.63 4.01
CA ARG A 17 7.12 -8.39 3.43
C ARG A 17 6.08 -7.51 2.75
N THR A 18 5.07 -8.11 2.12
CA THR A 18 3.97 -7.37 1.49
C THR A 18 3.11 -6.70 2.54
N ASP A 19 2.81 -7.39 3.64
CA ASP A 19 2.02 -6.85 4.76
C ASP A 19 2.78 -5.72 5.47
N GLU A 20 4.07 -5.89 5.73
CA GLU A 20 4.93 -4.83 6.27
C GLU A 20 4.98 -3.60 5.36
N ALA A 21 5.13 -3.81 4.05
CA ALA A 21 5.14 -2.71 3.07
C ALA A 21 3.78 -2.00 3.00
N ALA A 22 2.68 -2.73 3.11
CA ALA A 22 1.33 -2.16 3.16
C ALA A 22 1.13 -1.29 4.41
N ARG A 23 1.58 -1.77 5.58
CA ARG A 23 1.54 -1.01 6.83
C ARG A 23 2.34 0.30 6.71
N LYS A 24 3.60 0.22 6.26
CA LYS A 24 4.46 1.39 6.05
C LYS A 24 3.84 2.39 5.08
N LEU A 25 3.24 1.92 3.98
CA LEU A 25 2.52 2.77 3.05
C LEU A 25 1.32 3.47 3.72
N GLY A 26 0.58 2.75 4.58
CA GLY A 26 -0.50 3.34 5.37
C GLY A 26 -0.01 4.48 6.29
N GLU A 27 1.14 4.30 6.94
CA GLU A 27 1.78 5.34 7.76
C GLU A 27 2.18 6.56 6.92
N LEU A 28 2.75 6.36 5.73
CA LEU A 28 3.10 7.44 4.79
C LEU A 28 1.87 8.23 4.31
N ILE A 29 0.81 7.54 3.90
CA ILE A 29 -0.45 8.17 3.47
C ILE A 29 -1.07 9.00 4.60
N ALA A 30 -1.03 8.49 5.84
CA ALA A 30 -1.52 9.22 7.00
C ALA A 30 -0.69 10.48 7.27
N GLY A 31 0.65 10.37 7.16
CA GLY A 31 1.57 11.50 7.26
C GLY A 31 1.32 12.57 6.21
N GLU A 32 1.17 12.17 4.94
CA GLU A 32 0.86 13.07 3.82
C GLU A 32 -0.43 13.86 4.06
N ARG A 33 -1.51 13.17 4.45
CA ARG A 33 -2.78 13.83 4.78
C ARG A 33 -2.64 14.83 5.92
N SER A 34 -1.83 14.52 6.93
CA SER A 34 -1.61 15.42 8.06
C SER A 34 -0.88 16.70 7.63
N VAL A 35 0.16 16.59 6.81
CA VAL A 35 0.91 17.76 6.33
C VAL A 35 0.11 18.59 5.33
N GLU A 36 -0.74 17.96 4.51
CA GLU A 36 -1.69 18.65 3.63
C GLU A 36 -2.77 19.41 4.42
N GLN A 37 -3.32 18.80 5.47
CA GLN A 37 -4.26 19.48 6.36
C GLN A 37 -3.61 20.70 7.03
N LYS A 38 -2.35 20.58 7.46
CA LYS A 38 -1.62 21.70 8.05
C LYS A 38 -1.40 22.84 7.04
N LEU A 39 -1.06 22.52 5.80
CA LEU A 39 -0.95 23.51 4.72
C LEU A 39 -2.27 24.25 4.54
N LYS A 40 -3.37 23.51 4.40
CA LYS A 40 -4.71 24.08 4.25
C LYS A 40 -5.06 25.02 5.40
N GLN A 41 -4.79 24.62 6.65
CA GLN A 41 -5.03 25.47 7.81
C GLN A 41 -4.26 26.80 7.75
N LEU A 42 -3.01 26.79 7.27
CA LEU A 42 -2.21 28.01 7.12
C LEU A 42 -2.77 28.91 6.01
N GLU A 43 -3.19 28.32 4.89
CA GLU A 43 -3.79 29.05 3.76
C GLU A 43 -5.15 29.66 4.14
N ASP A 44 -6.00 28.90 4.83
CA ASP A 44 -7.30 29.37 5.34
C ASP A 44 -7.09 30.51 6.34
N TYR A 45 -6.16 30.35 7.30
CA TYR A 45 -5.85 31.38 8.28
C TYR A 45 -5.30 32.66 7.64
N ARG A 46 -4.45 32.52 6.61
CA ARG A 46 -3.94 33.66 5.85
C ARG A 46 -5.07 34.45 5.19
N GLN A 47 -6.01 33.74 4.56
CA GLN A 47 -7.15 34.36 3.90
C GLN A 47 -8.03 35.12 4.90
N GLU A 48 -8.39 34.48 6.02
CA GLU A 48 -9.17 35.11 7.08
C GLU A 48 -8.47 36.35 7.65
N TYR A 49 -7.16 36.26 7.87
CA TYR A 49 -6.37 37.38 8.39
C TYR A 49 -6.32 38.55 7.40
N HIS A 50 -6.21 38.28 6.11
CA HIS A 50 -6.27 39.29 5.06
C HIS A 50 -7.64 39.98 5.00
N GLU A 51 -8.74 39.23 5.10
CA GLU A 51 -10.10 39.79 5.11
C GLU A 51 -10.33 40.73 6.29
N ARG A 52 -9.91 40.32 7.50
CA ARG A 52 -9.98 41.15 8.71
C ARG A 52 -9.18 42.45 8.55
N PHE A 53 -8.01 42.37 7.91
CA PHE A 53 -7.22 43.57 7.63
C PHE A 53 -7.89 44.49 6.62
N MET A 54 -8.47 43.96 5.55
CA MET A 54 -9.20 44.76 4.56
C MET A 54 -10.39 45.49 5.18
N GLN A 55 -11.07 44.88 6.16
CA GLN A 55 -12.11 45.55 6.95
C GLN A 55 -11.52 46.71 7.78
N ALA A 56 -10.45 46.45 8.54
CA ALA A 56 -9.79 47.47 9.33
C ALA A 56 -9.31 48.65 8.46
N VAL A 57 -8.78 48.38 7.26
CA VAL A 57 -8.35 49.42 6.30
C VAL A 57 -9.53 50.31 5.88
N ARG A 58 -10.72 49.73 5.65
CA ARG A 58 -11.93 50.50 5.33
C ARG A 58 -12.36 51.40 6.48
N ASP A 59 -12.15 50.96 7.71
CA ASP A 59 -12.47 51.71 8.94
C ASP A 59 -11.39 52.75 9.29
N GLY A 60 -10.28 52.77 8.55
CA GLY A 60 -9.13 53.64 8.77
C GLY A 60 -8.15 53.05 9.78
N ILE A 61 -6.97 52.63 9.32
CA ILE A 61 -5.90 52.13 10.19
C ILE A 61 -4.71 53.09 10.28
N GLY A 62 -4.06 53.09 11.44
CA GLY A 62 -2.81 53.79 11.65
C GLY A 62 -1.61 53.10 10.96
N PRO A 63 -0.50 53.82 10.71
CA PRO A 63 0.71 53.29 10.07
C PRO A 63 1.33 52.09 10.79
N GLU A 64 1.17 52.01 12.12
CA GLU A 64 1.69 50.88 12.92
C GLU A 64 0.92 49.59 12.64
N ALA A 65 -0.41 49.65 12.63
CA ALA A 65 -1.26 48.50 12.29
C ALA A 65 -0.96 47.98 10.88
N TRP A 66 -0.71 48.88 9.92
CA TRP A 66 -0.26 48.53 8.57
C TRP A 66 1.06 47.75 8.59
N ARG A 67 2.09 48.30 9.25
CA ARG A 67 3.41 47.64 9.34
C ARG A 67 3.33 46.27 10.00
N ASN A 68 2.58 46.15 11.09
CA ASN A 68 2.40 44.89 11.81
C ASN A 68 1.74 43.83 10.92
N PHE A 69 0.71 44.21 10.17
CA PHE A 69 0.05 43.32 9.21
C PHE A 69 1.01 42.82 8.14
N THR A 70 1.73 43.73 7.46
CA THR A 70 2.68 43.35 6.40
C THR A 70 3.77 42.43 6.91
N ALA A 71 4.32 42.71 8.10
CA ALA A 71 5.34 41.87 8.73
C ALA A 71 4.81 40.48 9.08
N PHE A 72 3.59 40.38 9.61
CA PHE A 72 2.98 39.09 9.95
C PHE A 72 2.62 38.27 8.71
N ILE A 73 2.01 38.90 7.70
CA ILE A 73 1.71 38.23 6.43
C ILE A 73 2.98 37.69 5.76
N GLY A 74 4.08 38.46 5.76
CA GLY A 74 5.35 37.96 5.24
C GLY A 74 5.82 36.67 5.92
N ARG A 75 5.77 36.63 7.27
CA ARG A 75 6.13 35.42 8.03
C ARG A 75 5.18 34.25 7.76
N LEU A 76 3.89 34.53 7.57
CA LEU A 76 2.90 33.50 7.27
C LEU A 76 3.10 32.93 5.86
N ASP A 77 3.44 33.78 4.88
CA ASP A 77 3.80 33.39 3.52
C ASP A 77 5.08 32.52 3.51
N ASP A 78 6.10 32.88 4.28
CA ASP A 78 7.31 32.07 4.45
C ASP A 78 6.97 30.69 5.05
N ALA A 79 6.13 30.65 6.08
CA ALA A 79 5.70 29.40 6.70
C ALA A 79 4.89 28.51 5.73
N ILE A 80 4.01 29.10 4.92
CA ILE A 80 3.26 28.39 3.87
C ILE A 80 4.23 27.83 2.82
N ALA A 81 5.21 28.60 2.39
CA ALA A 81 6.21 28.14 1.42
C ALA A 81 7.01 26.93 1.95
N VAL A 82 7.45 26.98 3.21
CA VAL A 82 8.10 25.84 3.87
C VAL A 82 7.15 24.64 3.94
N GLN A 83 5.91 24.84 4.37
CA GLN A 83 4.93 23.76 4.49
C GLN A 83 4.60 23.11 3.14
N ARG A 84 4.53 23.89 2.05
CA ARG A 84 4.39 23.35 0.68
C ARG A 84 5.55 22.44 0.32
N GLY A 85 6.79 22.80 0.66
CA GLY A 85 7.95 21.94 0.48
C GLY A 85 7.83 20.61 1.23
N ILE A 86 7.31 20.64 2.47
CA ILE A 86 7.05 19.43 3.27
C ILE A 86 5.97 18.55 2.62
N VAL A 87 4.89 19.14 2.11
CA VAL A 87 3.83 18.41 1.39
C VAL A 87 4.40 17.69 0.16
N GLU A 88 5.19 18.38 -0.66
CA GLU A 88 5.80 17.78 -1.85
C GLU A 88 6.79 16.66 -1.49
N GLN A 89 7.58 16.83 -0.43
CA GLN A 89 8.44 15.77 0.08
C GLN A 89 7.63 14.55 0.55
N SER A 90 6.54 14.77 1.29
CA SER A 90 5.67 13.69 1.78
C SER A 90 5.00 12.94 0.62
N ARG A 91 4.50 13.65 -0.39
CA ARG A 91 3.95 13.07 -1.63
C ARG A 91 4.95 12.17 -2.33
N ALA A 92 6.20 12.65 -2.48
CA ALA A 92 7.27 11.87 -3.08
C ALA A 92 7.57 10.58 -2.28
N GLN A 93 7.59 10.67 -0.95
CA GLN A 93 7.78 9.51 -0.07
C GLN A 93 6.63 8.51 -0.19
N THR A 94 5.37 8.96 -0.19
CA THR A 94 4.21 8.09 -0.41
C THR A 94 4.26 7.40 -1.76
N ALA A 95 4.61 8.12 -2.83
CA ALA A 95 4.75 7.55 -4.16
C ALA A 95 5.84 6.45 -4.21
N GLN A 96 6.99 6.68 -3.56
CA GLN A 96 8.04 5.67 -3.42
C GLN A 96 7.57 4.46 -2.59
N GLY A 97 6.83 4.70 -1.51
CA GLY A 97 6.22 3.66 -0.69
C GLY A 97 5.25 2.80 -1.49
N GLN A 98 4.44 3.42 -2.36
CA GLN A 98 3.50 2.74 -3.24
C GLN A 98 4.23 1.85 -4.25
N GLN A 99 5.30 2.34 -4.87
CA GLN A 99 6.13 1.53 -5.77
C GLN A 99 6.75 0.34 -5.04
N SER A 100 7.25 0.55 -3.82
CA SER A 100 7.85 -0.51 -3.00
C SER A 100 6.83 -1.59 -2.64
N TRP A 101 5.63 -1.20 -2.22
CA TRP A 101 4.53 -2.14 -1.95
C TRP A 101 4.12 -2.92 -3.19
N LEU A 102 3.98 -2.25 -4.35
CA LEU A 102 3.65 -2.91 -5.61
C LEU A 102 4.71 -3.95 -6.00
N ALA A 103 5.99 -3.66 -5.80
CA ALA A 103 7.07 -4.61 -6.06
C ALA A 103 6.98 -5.87 -5.17
N GLN A 104 6.72 -5.70 -3.86
CA GLN A 104 6.51 -6.85 -2.96
C GLN A 104 5.27 -7.65 -3.34
N ARG A 105 4.16 -6.97 -3.65
CA ARG A 105 2.91 -7.61 -4.06
C ARG A 105 3.07 -8.43 -5.35
N ASN A 106 3.83 -7.92 -6.31
CA ASN A 106 4.13 -8.64 -7.55
C ASN A 106 4.97 -9.90 -7.28
N ARG A 107 5.94 -9.81 -6.37
CA ARG A 107 6.76 -10.95 -5.94
C ARG A 107 5.92 -12.01 -5.22
N LEU A 108 5.03 -11.61 -4.32
CA LEU A 108 4.07 -12.49 -3.67
C LEU A 108 3.21 -13.23 -4.69
N LYS A 109 2.62 -12.49 -5.64
CA LYS A 109 1.79 -13.07 -6.71
C LYS A 109 2.53 -14.10 -7.55
N ALA A 110 3.82 -13.88 -7.82
CA ALA A 110 4.65 -14.82 -8.55
C ALA A 110 4.84 -16.14 -7.76
N PHE A 111 5.15 -16.07 -6.47
CA PHE A 111 5.28 -17.27 -5.62
C PHE A 111 3.94 -18.00 -5.43
N ASP A 112 2.85 -17.27 -5.25
CA ASP A 112 1.51 -17.83 -5.14
C ASP A 112 1.13 -18.60 -6.42
N THR A 113 1.41 -18.03 -7.59
CA THR A 113 1.21 -18.71 -8.88
C THR A 113 2.02 -20.01 -8.98
N LEU A 114 3.28 -20.02 -8.51
CA LEU A 114 4.11 -21.22 -8.50
C LEU A 114 3.56 -22.29 -7.53
N SER A 115 3.09 -21.86 -6.36
CA SER A 115 2.46 -22.74 -5.37
C SER A 115 1.20 -23.41 -5.92
N GLN A 116 0.31 -22.64 -6.56
CA GLN A 116 -0.90 -23.16 -7.20
C GLN A 116 -0.58 -24.17 -8.31
N ARG A 117 0.43 -23.89 -9.15
CA ARG A 117 0.89 -24.83 -10.19
C ARG A 117 1.45 -26.12 -9.60
N HIS A 118 2.21 -26.02 -8.51
CA HIS A 118 2.73 -27.18 -7.79
C HIS A 118 1.58 -28.03 -7.24
N GLN A 119 0.64 -27.43 -6.53
CA GLN A 119 -0.53 -28.10 -5.97
C GLN A 119 -1.33 -28.83 -7.06
N ALA A 120 -1.60 -28.16 -8.18
CA ALA A 120 -2.29 -28.78 -9.32
C ALA A 120 -1.51 -29.96 -9.93
N GLY A 121 -0.17 -29.90 -9.93
CA GLY A 121 0.68 -31.01 -10.36
C GLY A 121 0.59 -32.22 -9.43
N VAL A 122 0.62 -31.98 -8.12
CA VAL A 122 0.46 -33.02 -7.09
C VAL A 122 -0.89 -33.71 -7.22
N SER A 123 -1.99 -32.94 -7.27
CA SER A 123 -3.34 -33.51 -7.40
C SER A 123 -3.52 -34.33 -8.67
N ARG A 124 -2.93 -33.91 -9.81
CA ARG A 124 -2.94 -34.70 -11.04
C ARG A 124 -2.18 -36.01 -10.91
N SER A 125 -1.05 -36.02 -10.20
CA SER A 125 -0.26 -37.24 -9.98
C SER A 125 -0.99 -38.21 -9.06
N GLU A 126 -1.60 -37.70 -7.99
CA GLU A 126 -2.38 -38.49 -7.03
C GLU A 126 -3.60 -39.12 -7.74
N ALA A 127 -4.36 -38.36 -8.52
CA ALA A 127 -5.49 -38.88 -9.29
C ALA A 127 -5.09 -39.99 -10.29
N LYS A 128 -3.95 -39.85 -10.98
CA LYS A 128 -3.43 -40.90 -11.87
C LYS A 128 -3.06 -42.17 -11.11
N GLN A 129 -2.49 -42.03 -9.91
CA GLN A 129 -2.08 -43.17 -9.09
C GLN A 129 -3.30 -43.90 -8.51
N GLU A 130 -4.31 -43.16 -8.04
CA GLU A 130 -5.60 -43.72 -7.59
C GLU A 130 -6.35 -44.45 -8.72
N GLN A 131 -6.38 -43.86 -9.93
CA GLN A 131 -6.97 -44.50 -11.09
C GLN A 131 -6.26 -45.84 -11.41
N LYS A 132 -4.92 -45.83 -11.44
CA LYS A 132 -4.13 -47.05 -11.70
C LYS A 132 -4.42 -48.15 -10.67
N LEU A 133 -4.50 -47.80 -9.38
CA LEU A 133 -4.81 -48.77 -8.32
C LEU A 133 -6.22 -49.35 -8.50
N THR A 134 -7.20 -48.51 -8.82
CA THR A 134 -8.58 -48.94 -9.10
C THR A 134 -8.64 -49.91 -10.27
N ASP A 135 -7.95 -49.59 -11.37
CA ASP A 135 -7.90 -50.42 -12.57
C ASP A 135 -7.21 -51.77 -12.29
N GLU A 136 -6.12 -51.79 -11.52
CA GLU A 136 -5.45 -53.03 -11.10
C GLU A 136 -6.36 -53.90 -10.22
N HIS A 137 -7.13 -53.31 -9.31
CA HIS A 137 -8.09 -54.05 -8.48
C HIS A 137 -9.25 -54.62 -9.31
N ALA A 138 -9.80 -53.86 -10.25
CA ALA A 138 -10.85 -54.32 -11.14
C ALA A 138 -10.38 -55.48 -12.02
N ALA A 139 -9.18 -55.38 -12.62
CA ALA A 139 -8.61 -56.43 -13.46
C ALA A 139 -8.26 -57.71 -12.68
N ARG A 140 -7.92 -57.62 -11.39
CA ARG A 140 -7.72 -58.81 -10.55
C ARG A 140 -9.03 -59.52 -10.23
N ARG A 141 -10.11 -58.77 -9.97
CA ARG A 141 -11.44 -59.36 -9.72
C ARG A 141 -12.00 -60.05 -10.95
N SER A 142 -11.92 -59.41 -12.12
CA SER A 142 -12.41 -60.05 -13.37
C SER A 142 -11.70 -61.37 -13.67
N ARG A 143 -10.39 -61.46 -13.40
CA ARG A 143 -9.63 -62.72 -13.55
C ARG A 143 -10.05 -63.82 -12.57
N GLN A 144 -10.49 -63.45 -11.36
CA GLN A 144 -10.98 -64.44 -10.38
C GLN A 144 -12.38 -64.95 -10.74
N ASP A 145 -13.21 -64.10 -11.34
CA ASP A 145 -14.55 -64.49 -11.79
C ASP A 145 -14.51 -65.35 -13.08
N ASP A 146 -13.50 -65.19 -13.95
CA ASP A 146 -13.30 -66.02 -15.15
C ASP A 146 -12.75 -67.44 -14.86
N ASP A 147 -12.10 -67.64 -13.71
CA ASP A 147 -11.51 -68.92 -13.28
C ASP A 147 -12.44 -69.75 -12.36
N ALA A 148 -13.66 -69.27 -12.07
CA ALA A 148 -14.68 -69.91 -11.22
C ALA A 148 -15.80 -70.57 -12.03
#